data_AF-A0A182EFB4-F1
#
_entry.id   AF-A0A182EFB4-F1
#
_cell.length_a   1.000
_cell.length_b   1.000
_cell.length_c   1.000
_cell.angle_alpha   90.00
_cell.angle_beta   90.00
_cell.angle_gamma   90.00
#
_symmetry.space_group_name_H-M   'P 1'
#
loop_
_entity.id
_entity.type
_entity.pdbx_description
1 polymer ?
#
loop_
_entity_poly.entity_id
_entity_poly.type
_entity_poly.pdbx_seq_one_letter_code
_entity_poly.pdbx_strand_id
1 'polypeptide(L)' 'MLLQLDPAKRLGNLKGGVADIKIHKWFSDIIWDDVINMKITSPIIPKLQSTGDTSNFDDYDEESDEDQTVKSFKFLSA' A
#
# COMPACT_ATOMS: atom_id res chain seq x y z
N MET A 1 -6.74 11.04 -17.30
CA MET A 1 -6.50 9.59 -17.37
C MET A 1 -5.12 9.27 -16.82
N LEU A 2 -4.98 8.22 -16.00
CA LEU A 2 -3.70 7.82 -15.37
C LEU A 2 -2.82 6.96 -16.30
N LEU A 3 -3.42 6.03 -17.03
CA LEU A 3 -2.71 5.19 -18.00
C LEU A 3 -2.56 5.92 -19.33
N GLN A 4 -1.67 6.90 -19.35
CA GLN A 4 -1.35 7.70 -20.53
C GLN A 4 0.03 7.32 -21.09
N LEU A 5 0.10 7.14 -22.42
CA LEU A 5 1.32 6.79 -23.15
C LEU A 5 2.36 7.90 -23.03
N ASP A 6 1.93 9.14 -23.27
CA ASP A 6 2.74 10.34 -23.07
C ASP A 6 2.70 10.80 -21.59
N PRO A 7 3.80 10.70 -20.82
CA PRO A 7 3.80 11.08 -19.41
C PRO A 7 3.44 12.54 -19.17
N ALA A 8 3.73 13.46 -20.10
CA ALA A 8 3.42 14.87 -19.94
C ALA A 8 1.90 15.16 -19.96
N LYS A 9 1.10 14.22 -20.49
CA LYS A 9 -0.37 14.30 -20.54
C LYS A 9 -1.05 13.47 -19.45
N ARG A 10 -0.29 12.86 -18.56
CA ARG A 10 -0.80 11.99 -17.50
C ARG A 10 -1.43 12.83 -16.38
N LEU A 11 -2.62 12.43 -15.92
CA LEU A 11 -3.23 13.03 -14.73
C LEU A 11 -2.28 12.85 -13.53
N GLY A 12 -2.05 13.91 -12.75
CA GLY A 12 -0.98 13.93 -11.74
C GLY A 12 0.30 14.61 -12.19
N ASN A 13 0.55 14.72 -13.50
CA ASN A 13 1.72 15.36 -14.09
C ASN A 13 1.37 16.60 -14.93
N LEU A 14 0.10 17.03 -14.89
CA LEU A 14 -0.35 18.28 -15.47
C LEU A 14 -0.07 19.45 -14.51
N LYS A 15 -0.44 20.67 -14.92
CA LYS A 15 -0.23 21.88 -14.11
C LYS A 15 -0.85 21.81 -12.71
N GLY A 16 -2.00 21.15 -12.54
CA GLY A 16 -2.66 20.97 -11.25
C GLY A 16 -2.09 19.80 -10.41
N GLY A 17 -1.15 19.03 -10.96
CA GLY A 17 -0.52 17.90 -10.27
C GLY A 17 -1.54 16.91 -9.71
N VAL A 18 -1.39 16.56 -8.43
CA VAL A 18 -2.32 15.64 -7.73
C VAL A 18 -3.72 16.23 -7.55
N ALA A 19 -3.89 17.54 -7.57
CA ALA A 19 -5.22 18.16 -7.43
C ALA A 19 -6.13 17.73 -8.60
N ASP A 20 -5.58 17.60 -9.81
CA ASP A 20 -6.32 17.12 -10.98
C ASP A 20 -6.81 15.67 -10.82
N ILE A 21 -6.12 14.86 -10.02
CA ILE A 21 -6.57 13.51 -9.63
C ILE A 21 -7.71 13.63 -8.63
N LYS A 22 -7.54 14.41 -7.57
CA LYS A 22 -8.51 14.56 -6.47
C LYS A 22 -9.87 15.10 -6.92
N ILE A 23 -9.89 16.00 -7.91
CA ILE A 23 -11.13 16.60 -8.42
C ILE A 23 -11.77 15.81 -9.58
N HIS A 24 -11.16 14.70 -10.02
CA HIS A 24 -11.70 13.89 -11.10
C HIS A 24 -13.06 13.29 -10.71
N LYS A 25 -14.01 13.22 -11.64
CA LYS A 25 -15.40 12.76 -11.40
C LYS A 25 -15.49 11.41 -10.67
N TRP A 26 -14.54 10.51 -10.90
CA TRP A 26 -14.47 9.21 -10.20
C TRP A 26 -14.38 9.34 -8.67
N PHE A 27 -13.80 10.44 -8.17
CA PHE A 27 -13.64 10.75 -6.76
C PHE A 27 -14.65 11.79 -6.25
N SER A 28 -15.73 12.07 -6.99
CA SER A 28 -16.67 13.15 -6.64
C SER A 28 -17.35 12.98 -5.28
N ASP A 29 -17.49 11.75 -4.81
CA ASP A 29 -18.08 11.43 -3.50
C ASP A 29 -17.05 11.39 -2.36
N ILE A 30 -15.75 11.58 -2.65
CA ILE A 30 -14.69 11.55 -1.64
C ILE A 30 -14.44 12.94 -1.08
N ILE A 31 -14.69 13.10 0.22
CA ILE A 31 -14.24 14.26 0.99
C ILE A 31 -12.82 13.96 1.50
N TRP A 32 -11.82 14.48 0.79
CA TRP A 32 -10.40 14.19 1.07
C TRP A 32 -9.96 14.60 2.48
N ASP A 33 -10.56 15.63 3.06
CA ASP A 33 -10.29 16.05 4.45
C ASP A 33 -10.82 15.04 5.47
N ASP A 34 -11.87 14.29 5.15
CA ASP A 34 -12.37 13.23 6.02
C ASP A 34 -11.53 11.95 5.90
N VAL A 35 -10.95 11.69 4.72
CA VAL A 35 -9.96 10.61 4.54
C VAL A 35 -8.75 10.84 5.43
N ILE A 36 -8.13 12.03 5.36
CA ILE A 36 -6.88 12.32 6.10
C ILE A 36 -7.10 12.35 7.61
N ASN A 37 -8.28 12.77 8.05
CA ASN A 37 -8.66 12.79 9.47
C ASN A 37 -9.27 11.45 9.95
N MET A 38 -9.18 10.38 9.15
CA MET A 38 -9.68 9.04 9.48
C MET A 38 -11.16 9.01 9.88
N LYS A 39 -11.98 9.90 9.30
CA LYS A 39 -13.42 10.00 9.59
C LYS A 39 -14.27 9.11 8.70
N ILE A 40 -13.76 8.71 7.54
CA ILE A 40 -14.44 7.80 6.63
C ILE A 40 -14.29 6.37 7.14
N THR A 41 -15.40 5.65 7.28
CA THR A 41 -15.37 4.22 7.61
C THR A 41 -14.74 3.43 6.46
N SER A 42 -13.73 2.62 6.76
CA SER A 42 -13.12 1.73 5.77
C SER A 42 -14.17 0.76 5.19
N PRO A 43 -14.20 0.52 3.87
CA PRO A 43 -15.09 -0.46 3.28
C PRO A 43 -14.80 -1.89 3.73
N ILE A 44 -13.57 -2.16 4.18
CA ILE A 44 -13.14 -3.46 4.70
C ILE A 44 -12.51 -3.22 6.06
N ILE A 45 -13.09 -3.84 7.09
CA ILE A 45 -12.57 -3.85 8.44
C ILE A 45 -12.06 -5.27 8.70
N PRO A 46 -10.73 -5.50 8.75
CA PRO A 46 -10.18 -6.82 9.03
C PRO A 46 -10.57 -7.27 10.44
N LYS A 47 -10.82 -8.57 10.60
CA LYS A 47 -11.13 -9.15 11.91
C LYS A 47 -9.83 -9.37 12.66
N LEU A 48 -9.79 -8.95 13.91
CA LEU A 48 -8.65 -9.14 14.82
C LEU A 48 -9.17 -9.76 16.12
N GLN A 49 -8.54 -10.83 16.57
CA GLN A 49 -8.88 -11.55 17.79
C GLN A 49 -8.01 -11.14 18.98
N SER A 50 -6.77 -10.74 18.72
CA SER A 50 -5.81 -10.29 19.74
C SER A 50 -4.71 -9.42 19.13
N THR A 51 -3.84 -8.85 19.96
CA THR A 51 -2.70 -8.02 19.52
C THR A 51 -1.65 -8.80 18.73
N GLY A 52 -1.61 -10.13 18.85
CA GLY A 52 -0.68 -11.01 18.12
C GLY A 52 -1.37 -11.86 17.05
N ASP A 53 -2.59 -11.51 16.64
CA ASP A 53 -3.36 -12.28 15.66
C ASP A 53 -2.76 -12.15 14.25
N THR A 54 -2.32 -13.28 13.68
CA THR A 54 -1.75 -13.38 12.33
C THR A 54 -2.73 -13.96 11.31
N SER A 55 -4.01 -14.16 11.65
CA SER A 55 -5.01 -14.84 10.78
C SER A 55 -5.35 -14.13 9.46
N ASN A 56 -4.93 -12.87 9.27
CA ASN A 56 -5.05 -12.15 8.00
C ASN A 56 -3.79 -12.27 7.12
N PHE A 57 -2.83 -13.10 7.51
CA PHE A 57 -1.60 -13.40 6.78
C PHE A 57 -1.57 -14.88 6.39
N ASP A 58 -0.77 -15.22 5.38
CA ASP A 58 -0.52 -16.61 5.00
C ASP A 58 0.44 -17.27 6.00
N ASP A 59 0.30 -18.58 6.18
CA ASP A 59 1.25 -19.39 6.94
C ASP A 59 2.50 -19.68 6.07
N TYR A 60 3.67 -19.49 6.66
CA TYR A 60 4.96 -19.79 6.03
C TYR A 60 5.77 -20.73 6.94
N ASP A 61 6.61 -21.56 6.33
CA ASP A 61 7.56 -22.38 7.08
C ASP A 61 8.55 -21.47 7.83
N GLU A 62 8.76 -21.73 9.11
CA GLU A 62 9.77 -21.02 9.88
C GLU A 62 11.16 -21.47 9.42
N GLU A 63 11.97 -20.51 8.95
CA GLU A 63 13.39 -20.76 8.73
C GLU A 63 14.07 -20.91 10.08
N SER A 64 14.85 -21.98 10.26
CA SER A 64 15.62 -22.14 11.49
C SER A 64 16.70 -21.05 11.60
N ASP A 65 17.08 -20.70 12.84
CA ASP A 65 18.21 -19.81 13.09
C ASP A 65 19.51 -20.35 12.46
N GLU A 66 19.61 -21.67 12.32
CA GLU A 66 20.70 -22.34 11.61
C GLU A 66 20.70 -21.97 10.14
N ASP A 67 19.54 -22.05 9.46
CA ASP A 67 19.38 -21.70 8.04
C ASP A 67 19.73 -20.23 7.76
N GLN A 68 19.38 -19.31 8.66
CA GLN A 68 19.77 -17.89 8.56
C GLN A 68 21.27 -17.70 8.72
N THR A 69 21.88 -18.42 9.67
CA THR A 69 23.31 -18.39 9.92
C THR A 69 24.08 -18.88 8.68
N VAL A 70 23.66 -19.99 8.06
CA VAL A 70 24.32 -20.52 6.85
C VAL A 70 24.16 -19.56 5.65
N LYS A 71 22.99 -18.93 5.50
CA LYS A 71 22.77 -17.92 4.45
C LYS A 71 23.67 -16.70 4.66
N SER A 72 23.73 -16.17 5.88
CA SER A 72 24.59 -15.03 6.24
C SER A 72 26.06 -15.31 5.91
N PHE A 73 26.57 -16.49 6.29
CA PHE A 73 27.94 -16.88 5.95
C PHE A 73 28.17 -17.01 4.44
N LYS A 74 27.20 -17.55 3.68
CA LYS A 74 27.31 -17.65 2.21
C LYS A 74 27.32 -16.29 1.51
N PHE A 75 26.57 -15.31 2.02
CA PHE A 75 26.56 -13.94 1.49
C PHE A 75 27.85 -13.16 1.79
N LEU A 76 28.50 -13.43 2.91
CA LEU A 76 29.76 -12.77 3.29
C LEU A 76 30.99 -13.37 2.58
N SER A 77 30.82 -14.54 1.95
CA SER A 77 31.89 -15.25 1.22
C SER A 77 31.90 -14.99 -0.30
N ALA A 78 31.14 -14.00 -0.79
CA ALA A 78 31.04 -13.61 -2.20
C ALA A 78 31.76 -12.29 -2.49
#